data_AF-A0A4U6D7A2-F1
#
_entry.id   AF-A0A4U6D7A2-F1
#
_cell.length_a   1.000
_cell.length_b   1.000
_cell.length_c   1.000
_cell.angle_alpha   90.00
_cell.angle_beta   90.00
_cell.angle_gamma   90.00
#
_symmetry.space_group_name_H-M   'P 1'
#
loop_
_entity.id
_entity.type
_entity.pdbx_description
1 polymer ?
#
loop_
_entity_poly.entity_id
_entity_poly.type
_entity_poly.pdbx_seq_one_letter_code
_entity_poly.pdbx_strand_id
1 'polypeptide(L)'
;MPFLLAGGAFLLFGTITGTNTHTKKMIKDHNGDKPFRRAILRDRNGDLTKEWYVEYYAWDEVLDGLVRKRIKVSMSFQTKKARVHEANKIIADTNELLEKGYYFKREVVSDETSILTECENDLVRCLDKVLSIINTTLKPKSVGTYQSAINKLKDYAGEHILIIQEFTDKDVIKFRDHLLTTLGNTSRTANNTIIHLNTLYRYLKDRVTIPVNSFKTRKLKQAVTTKNIAFTDRDREAVGRYFSFLLLHRTCLYRCLQDGPL
;
A
#
# COMPACT_ATOMS: atom_id res chain seq x y z
N MET A 1 4.01 -16.27 94.23
CA MET A 1 2.89 -15.47 93.68
C MET A 1 3.47 -14.45 92.72
N PRO A 2 2.82 -14.16 91.57
CA PRO A 2 3.42 -14.31 90.23
C PRO A 2 3.43 -13.02 89.36
N PHE A 3 3.85 -13.18 88.09
CA PHE A 3 3.66 -12.30 86.92
C PHE A 3 4.57 -11.05 86.81
N LEU A 4 5.07 -10.60 85.63
CA LEU A 4 4.61 -10.73 84.25
C LEU A 4 5.77 -10.43 83.26
N LEU A 5 5.78 -11.13 82.12
CA LEU A 5 6.59 -10.86 80.92
C LEU A 5 6.28 -9.51 80.27
N ALA A 6 7.28 -8.89 79.63
CA ALA A 6 7.07 -8.04 78.45
C ALA A 6 8.28 -8.10 77.52
N GLY A 7 8.11 -8.74 76.36
CA GLY A 7 9.05 -8.74 75.25
C GLY A 7 8.90 -7.49 74.38
N GLY A 8 10.02 -6.85 74.04
CA GLY A 8 10.08 -5.77 73.07
C GLY A 8 10.43 -6.31 71.68
N ALA A 9 9.50 -6.17 70.75
CA ALA A 9 9.61 -6.60 69.36
C ALA A 9 10.55 -5.67 68.56
N PHE A 10 11.58 -6.26 67.93
CA PHE A 10 12.45 -5.60 66.96
C PHE A 10 11.80 -5.72 65.57
N LEU A 11 11.27 -4.62 65.02
CA LEU A 11 10.74 -4.57 63.66
C LEU A 11 11.89 -4.49 62.65
N LEU A 12 12.28 -5.65 62.10
CA LEU A 12 13.08 -5.73 60.87
C LEU A 12 12.20 -5.37 59.68
N PHE A 13 12.37 -4.16 59.13
CA PHE A 13 11.89 -3.82 57.79
C PHE A 13 12.68 -4.62 56.75
N GLY A 14 12.20 -5.82 56.44
CA GLY A 14 12.64 -6.61 55.30
C GLY A 14 12.25 -5.91 54.01
N THR A 15 13.24 -5.40 53.27
CA THR A 15 13.06 -4.96 51.89
C THR A 15 12.87 -6.21 51.01
N ILE A 16 11.66 -6.40 50.51
CA ILE A 16 11.36 -7.45 49.52
C ILE A 16 11.91 -6.98 48.18
N THR A 17 13.18 -7.27 47.90
CA THR A 17 13.72 -7.27 46.54
C THR A 17 13.25 -8.53 45.84
N GLY A 18 12.03 -8.49 45.29
CA GLY A 18 11.52 -9.51 44.39
C GLY A 18 12.39 -9.58 43.13
N THR A 19 13.32 -10.52 43.09
CA THR A 19 14.07 -10.86 41.88
C THR A 19 13.17 -11.68 40.97
N ASN A 20 12.82 -11.10 39.83
CA ASN A 20 11.93 -11.70 38.84
C ASN A 20 12.71 -12.82 38.11
N THR A 21 12.56 -14.06 38.57
CA THR A 21 13.16 -15.24 37.95
C THR A 21 12.57 -15.46 36.56
N HIS A 22 13.38 -15.22 35.53
CA HIS A 22 13.06 -15.47 34.13
C HIS A 22 12.96 -16.97 33.83
N THR A 23 11.77 -17.56 33.96
CA THR A 23 11.50 -18.88 33.39
C THR A 23 11.17 -18.74 31.90
N LYS A 24 12.09 -19.18 31.05
CA LYS A 24 11.93 -19.35 29.59
C LYS A 24 10.99 -20.53 29.23
N LYS A 25 10.01 -20.81 30.08
CA LYS A 25 9.17 -22.01 30.03
C LYS A 25 8.05 -21.79 29.00
N MET A 26 7.92 -22.72 28.07
CA MET A 26 6.80 -22.72 27.12
C MET A 26 5.52 -23.08 27.86
N ILE A 27 4.46 -22.32 27.62
CA ILE A 27 3.15 -22.55 28.23
C ILE A 27 2.19 -22.91 27.09
N LYS A 28 1.48 -24.02 27.24
CA LYS A 28 0.35 -24.37 26.38
C LYS A 28 -0.88 -23.64 26.91
N ASP A 29 -1.74 -23.18 26.01
CA ASP A 29 -3.05 -22.64 26.34
C ASP A 29 -3.92 -23.66 27.09
N HIS A 30 -4.94 -23.15 27.79
CA HIS A 30 -5.89 -24.01 28.51
C HIS A 30 -6.67 -24.94 27.57
N ASN A 31 -6.76 -24.60 26.28
CA ASN A 31 -7.34 -25.43 25.22
C ASN A 31 -6.35 -26.36 24.51
N GLY A 32 -5.05 -26.30 24.85
CA GLY A 32 -4.04 -27.27 24.44
C GLY A 32 -3.54 -27.22 22.99
N ASP A 33 -4.04 -26.32 22.14
CA ASP A 33 -3.82 -26.38 20.69
C ASP A 33 -2.66 -25.51 20.20
N LYS A 34 -2.26 -24.44 20.92
CA LYS A 34 -1.21 -23.51 20.42
C LYS A 34 -0.27 -22.99 21.51
N PRO A 35 1.05 -23.16 21.36
CA PRO A 35 2.01 -22.70 22.37
C PRO A 35 2.22 -21.19 22.33
N PHE A 36 2.36 -20.57 23.50
CA PHE A 36 2.70 -19.15 23.63
C PHE A 36 3.75 -18.91 24.73
N ARG A 37 4.27 -17.67 24.80
CA ARG A 37 5.09 -17.19 25.92
C ARG A 37 4.45 -15.94 26.52
N ARG A 38 4.32 -15.95 27.85
CA ARG A 38 3.80 -14.84 28.63
C ARG A 38 4.53 -13.53 28.34
N ALA A 39 3.77 -12.46 28.48
CA ALA A 39 4.23 -11.09 28.35
C ALA A 39 5.26 -10.74 29.44
N ILE A 40 6.36 -10.11 29.03
CA ILE A 40 7.47 -9.71 29.89
C ILE A 40 7.81 -8.24 29.62
N LEU A 41 8.00 -7.46 30.68
CA LEU A 41 8.47 -6.08 30.58
C LEU A 41 9.96 -6.03 30.25
N ARG A 42 10.33 -5.22 29.26
CA ARG A 42 11.69 -4.77 28.98
C ARG A 42 11.80 -3.28 29.32
N ASP A 43 12.24 -3.01 30.54
CA ASP A 43 12.33 -1.67 31.14
C ASP A 43 13.70 -0.98 30.99
N ARG A 44 14.64 -1.60 30.25
CA ARG A 44 16.00 -1.06 30.03
C ARG A 44 16.69 -0.62 31.33
N ASN A 45 16.57 -1.43 32.39
CA ASN A 45 17.09 -1.15 33.73
C ASN A 45 16.45 0.07 34.42
N GLY A 46 15.22 0.42 34.04
CA GLY A 46 14.50 1.55 34.63
C GLY A 46 14.80 2.90 33.99
N ASP A 47 15.48 2.93 32.85
CA ASP A 47 15.86 4.16 32.16
C ASP A 47 14.64 4.81 31.47
N LEU A 48 14.23 5.98 31.97
CA LEU A 48 13.04 6.68 31.49
C LEU A 48 13.24 7.38 30.15
N THR A 49 14.50 7.61 29.74
CA THR A 49 14.85 8.25 28.46
C THR A 49 14.65 7.31 27.28
N LYS A 50 14.61 6.00 27.54
CA LYS A 50 14.48 4.95 26.53
C LYS A 50 13.06 4.40 26.47
N GLU A 51 12.69 3.93 25.28
CA GLU A 51 11.41 3.26 25.08
C GLU A 51 11.36 1.93 25.84
N TRP A 52 10.35 1.77 26.70
CA TRP A 52 10.02 0.51 27.34
C TRP A 52 8.99 -0.23 26.50
N TYR A 53 9.07 -1.55 26.49
CA TYR A 53 8.11 -2.37 25.77
C TYR A 53 7.82 -3.66 26.52
N VAL A 54 6.61 -4.14 26.34
CA VAL A 54 6.18 -5.47 26.75
C VAL A 54 6.36 -6.40 25.56
N GLU A 55 7.11 -7.48 25.74
CA GLU A 55 7.31 -8.50 24.71
C GLU A 55 6.58 -9.79 25.06
N TYR A 56 5.96 -10.41 24.06
CA TYR A 56 5.33 -11.73 24.19
C TYR A 56 5.51 -12.52 22.89
N TYR A 57 5.22 -13.82 22.94
CA TYR A 57 5.22 -14.68 21.77
C TYR A 57 3.87 -15.38 21.67
N ALA A 58 3.23 -15.32 20.50
CA ALA A 58 2.03 -16.07 20.19
C ALA A 58 2.25 -16.88 18.91
N TRP A 59 1.50 -17.96 18.74
CA TRP A 59 1.52 -18.75 17.52
C TRP A 59 0.95 -17.96 16.35
N ASP A 60 1.56 -18.09 15.17
CA ASP A 60 1.10 -17.52 13.91
C ASP A 60 0.76 -18.65 12.95
N GLU A 61 -0.47 -18.63 12.44
CA GLU A 61 -1.00 -19.65 11.54
C GLU A 61 -0.38 -19.59 10.12
N VAL A 62 0.07 -18.40 9.68
CA VAL A 62 0.67 -18.21 8.35
C VAL A 62 2.11 -18.68 8.31
N LEU A 63 2.86 -18.40 9.39
CA LEU A 63 4.28 -18.73 9.51
C LEU A 63 4.53 -20.08 10.19
N ASP A 64 3.47 -20.75 10.64
CA ASP A 64 3.50 -22.04 11.35
C ASP A 64 4.51 -22.04 12.50
N GLY A 65 4.47 -20.99 13.34
CA GLY A 65 5.47 -20.80 14.38
C GLY A 65 5.19 -19.66 15.35
N LEU A 66 6.00 -19.55 16.40
CA LEU A 66 5.86 -18.47 17.39
C LEU A 66 6.47 -17.16 16.86
N VAL A 67 5.65 -16.12 16.78
CA VAL A 67 6.06 -14.78 16.37
C VAL A 67 6.18 -13.87 17.58
N ARG A 68 7.26 -13.09 17.63
CA ARG A 68 7.52 -12.10 18.67
C ARG A 68 6.74 -10.82 18.40
N LYS A 69 5.93 -10.38 19.36
CA LYS A 69 5.28 -9.05 19.33
C LYS A 69 5.79 -8.16 20.46
N ARG A 70 5.83 -6.86 20.19
CA ARG A 70 6.24 -5.82 21.15
C ARG A 70 5.15 -4.77 21.23
N ILE A 71 4.68 -4.50 22.44
CA ILE A 71 3.75 -3.42 22.74
C ILE A 71 4.56 -2.32 23.43
N LYS A 72 4.57 -1.12 22.85
CA LYS A 72 5.27 0.03 23.45
C LYS A 72 4.48 0.53 24.65
N VAL A 73 5.17 0.79 25.75
CA VAL A 73 4.59 1.52 26.89
C VAL A 73 4.70 3.01 26.59
N SER A 74 3.65 3.79 26.86
CA SER A 74 3.63 5.22 26.54
C SER A 74 4.78 5.98 27.25
N MET A 75 5.43 6.88 26.51
CA MET A 75 6.47 7.77 27.03
C MET A 75 5.90 8.93 27.87
N SER A 76 4.58 9.12 27.88
CA SER A 76 3.91 10.17 28.67
C SER A 76 4.10 9.98 30.18
N PHE A 77 4.31 8.74 30.64
CA PHE A 77 4.55 8.44 32.05
C PHE A 77 5.97 8.83 32.47
N GLN A 78 6.10 9.94 33.21
CA GLN A 78 7.38 10.53 33.63
C GLN A 78 8.01 9.87 34.87
N THR A 79 7.30 9.01 35.58
CA THR A 79 7.82 8.31 36.76
C THR A 79 7.98 6.82 36.51
N LYS A 80 9.04 6.23 37.06
CA LYS A 80 9.29 4.78 37.00
C LYS A 80 8.09 3.99 37.51
N LYS A 81 7.51 4.42 38.64
CA LYS A 81 6.35 3.78 39.26
C LYS A 81 5.12 3.78 38.36
N ALA A 82 4.80 4.92 37.73
CA ALA A 82 3.66 5.01 36.81
C ALA A 82 3.86 4.16 35.55
N ARG A 83 5.07 4.17 34.99
CA ARG A 83 5.40 3.39 33.79
C ARG A 83 5.39 1.88 34.05
N VAL A 84 5.87 1.43 35.23
CA VAL A 84 5.76 0.03 35.67
C VAL A 84 4.30 -0.36 35.90
N HIS A 85 3.48 0.52 36.49
CA HIS A 85 2.06 0.24 36.70
C HIS A 85 1.33 0.01 35.38
N GLU A 86 1.54 0.89 34.39
CA GLU A 86 0.96 0.72 33.05
C GLU A 86 1.48 -0.54 32.35
N ALA A 87 2.79 -0.80 32.44
CA ALA A 87 3.37 -2.02 31.87
C ALA A 87 2.76 -3.29 32.48
N ASN A 88 2.52 -3.30 33.80
CA ASN A 88 1.88 -4.44 34.48
C ASN A 88 0.44 -4.64 34.04
N LYS A 89 -0.30 -3.55 33.77
CA LYS A 89 -1.65 -3.62 33.21
C LYS A 89 -1.62 -4.27 31.82
N ILE A 90 -0.75 -3.79 30.93
CA ILE A 90 -0.57 -4.37 29.59
C ILE A 90 -0.18 -5.85 29.68
N ILE A 91 0.70 -6.22 30.63
CA ILE A 91 1.10 -7.62 30.84
C ILE A 91 -0.08 -8.47 31.29
N ALA A 92 -0.90 -8.00 32.23
CA ALA A 92 -2.08 -8.71 32.70
C ALA A 92 -3.08 -8.94 31.56
N ASP A 93 -3.45 -7.87 30.85
CA ASP A 93 -4.39 -7.92 29.73
C ASP A 93 -3.88 -8.86 28.61
N THR A 94 -2.59 -8.75 28.28
CA THR A 94 -1.97 -9.60 27.24
C THR A 94 -1.92 -11.07 27.66
N ASN A 95 -1.57 -11.36 28.92
CA ASN A 95 -1.52 -12.74 29.41
C ASN A 95 -2.92 -13.37 29.47
N GLU A 96 -3.93 -12.62 29.92
CA GLU A 96 -5.32 -13.10 29.91
C GLU A 96 -5.77 -13.44 28.47
N LEU A 97 -5.42 -12.58 27.51
CA LEU A 97 -5.73 -12.79 26.10
C LEU A 97 -4.99 -14.02 25.52
N LEU A 98 -3.73 -14.24 25.87
CA LEU A 98 -2.97 -15.41 25.45
C LEU A 98 -3.52 -16.70 26.11
N GLU A 99 -3.89 -16.66 27.38
CA GLU A 99 -4.46 -17.79 28.12
C GLU A 99 -5.84 -18.20 27.58
N LYS A 100 -6.60 -17.25 27.03
CA LYS A 100 -7.85 -17.48 26.27
C LYS A 100 -7.62 -18.11 24.89
N GLY A 101 -6.37 -18.43 24.52
CA GLY A 101 -6.03 -19.08 23.26
C GLY A 101 -5.89 -18.09 22.09
N TYR A 102 -5.44 -16.86 22.35
CA TYR A 102 -5.10 -15.94 21.27
C TYR A 102 -3.89 -16.42 20.47
N TYR A 103 -4.06 -16.47 19.16
CA TYR A 103 -3.01 -16.67 18.17
C TYR A 103 -3.22 -15.66 17.05
N PHE A 104 -2.17 -15.41 16.27
CA PHE A 104 -2.31 -14.66 15.03
C PHE A 104 -3.03 -15.57 14.03
N LYS A 105 -4.35 -15.41 13.98
CA LYS A 105 -5.18 -15.99 12.93
C LYS A 105 -4.65 -15.49 11.61
N ARG A 106 -4.61 -16.38 10.61
CA ARG A 106 -4.63 -15.90 9.23
C ARG A 106 -5.87 -15.00 9.15
N GLU A 107 -5.71 -13.74 8.79
CA GLU A 107 -6.82 -12.99 8.23
C GLU A 107 -7.20 -13.77 6.97
N VAL A 108 -8.07 -14.75 7.13
CA VAL A 108 -9.02 -15.08 6.09
C VAL A 108 -9.88 -13.84 6.08
N VAL A 109 -9.41 -12.82 5.37
CA VAL A 109 -10.31 -11.91 4.69
C VAL A 109 -11.26 -12.90 4.02
N SER A 110 -12.48 -13.00 4.53
CA SER A 110 -13.53 -13.66 3.80
C SER A 110 -13.60 -12.86 2.52
N ASP A 111 -12.86 -13.33 1.52
CA ASP A 111 -12.88 -12.86 0.15
C ASP A 111 -14.30 -13.14 -0.33
N GLU A 112 -15.25 -12.33 0.13
CA GLU A 112 -16.50 -12.11 -0.56
C GLU A 112 -16.13 -11.38 -1.86
N THR A 113 -15.65 -12.17 -2.83
CA THR A 113 -16.47 -12.43 -4.02
C THR A 113 -17.17 -11.22 -4.65
N SER A 114 -16.54 -10.04 -4.79
CA SER A 114 -17.18 -8.91 -5.47
C SER A 114 -16.69 -8.74 -6.90
N ILE A 115 -15.41 -8.39 -7.12
CA ILE A 115 -14.99 -8.00 -8.47
C ILE A 115 -14.66 -9.20 -9.37
N LEU A 116 -13.89 -10.19 -8.90
CA LEU A 116 -13.48 -11.32 -9.75
C LEU A 116 -14.66 -12.21 -10.17
N THR A 117 -15.62 -12.41 -9.26
CA THR A 117 -16.81 -13.21 -9.55
C THR A 117 -17.78 -12.47 -10.46
N GLU A 118 -18.02 -11.16 -10.24
CA GLU A 118 -18.80 -10.33 -11.17
C GLU A 118 -18.18 -10.27 -12.57
N CYS A 119 -16.86 -10.34 -12.66
CA CYS A 119 -16.13 -10.23 -13.91
C CYS A 119 -15.71 -11.59 -14.51
N GLU A 120 -16.16 -12.72 -13.94
CA GLU A 120 -15.85 -14.08 -14.43
C GLU A 120 -14.34 -14.35 -14.59
N ASN A 121 -13.49 -13.75 -13.72
CA ASN A 121 -12.03 -13.75 -13.83
C ASN A 121 -11.45 -13.17 -15.13
N ASP A 122 -12.24 -12.49 -15.96
CA ASP A 122 -11.76 -11.80 -17.16
C ASP A 122 -11.00 -10.53 -16.78
N LEU A 123 -9.73 -10.47 -17.16
CA LEU A 123 -8.81 -9.36 -16.93
C LEU A 123 -9.37 -8.05 -17.50
N VAL A 124 -9.93 -8.09 -18.70
CA VAL A 124 -10.41 -6.89 -19.38
C VAL A 124 -11.60 -6.29 -18.61
N ARG A 125 -12.59 -7.13 -18.29
CA ARG A 125 -13.78 -6.72 -17.52
C ARG A 125 -13.42 -6.21 -16.14
N CYS A 126 -12.48 -6.88 -15.46
CA CYS A 126 -11.98 -6.44 -14.17
C CYS A 126 -11.33 -5.06 -14.24
N LEU A 127 -10.53 -4.79 -15.28
CA LEU A 127 -9.88 -3.47 -15.44
C LEU A 127 -10.89 -2.36 -15.74
N ASP A 128 -11.93 -2.63 -16.54
CA ASP A 128 -13.03 -1.68 -16.75
C ASP A 128 -13.79 -1.39 -15.45
N LYS A 129 -14.12 -2.42 -14.68
CA LYS A 129 -14.79 -2.27 -13.38
C LYS A 129 -13.95 -1.44 -12.42
N VAL A 130 -12.65 -1.73 -12.32
CA VAL A 130 -11.73 -0.94 -11.49
C VAL A 130 -11.68 0.50 -11.96
N LEU A 131 -11.62 0.76 -13.27
CA LEU A 131 -11.66 2.10 -13.83
C LEU A 131 -12.95 2.84 -13.44
N SER A 132 -14.11 2.17 -13.49
CA SER A 132 -15.40 2.75 -13.08
C SER A 132 -15.48 3.10 -11.60
N ILE A 133 -14.71 2.42 -10.74
CA ILE A 133 -14.64 2.72 -9.30
C ILE A 133 -13.75 3.94 -9.06
N ILE A 134 -12.57 3.98 -9.68
CA ILE A 134 -11.59 5.04 -9.44
C ILE A 134 -11.87 6.32 -10.24
N ASN A 135 -12.74 6.28 -11.25
CA ASN A 135 -13.06 7.44 -12.11
C ASN A 135 -13.49 8.68 -11.30
N THR A 136 -14.17 8.49 -10.17
CA THR A 136 -14.65 9.54 -9.26
C THR A 136 -13.51 10.36 -8.66
N THR A 137 -12.33 9.75 -8.52
CA THR A 137 -11.14 10.37 -7.93
C THR A 137 -10.17 10.90 -8.98
N LEU A 138 -10.32 10.48 -10.25
CA LEU A 138 -9.37 10.79 -11.32
C LEU A 138 -9.80 12.02 -12.12
N LYS A 139 -8.81 12.73 -12.67
CA LYS A 139 -9.07 13.77 -13.66
C LYS A 139 -9.67 13.15 -14.94
N PRO A 140 -10.62 13.81 -15.62
CA PRO A 140 -11.27 13.27 -16.83
C PRO A 140 -10.29 12.83 -17.93
N LYS A 141 -9.21 13.61 -18.15
CA LYS A 141 -8.15 13.27 -19.11
C LYS A 141 -7.44 11.95 -18.77
N SER A 142 -7.23 11.67 -17.48
CA SER A 142 -6.61 10.43 -17.02
C SER A 142 -7.54 9.23 -17.28
N VAL A 143 -8.84 9.39 -17.05
CA VAL A 143 -9.84 8.35 -17.34
C VAL A 143 -9.80 7.98 -18.83
N GLY A 144 -9.80 8.97 -19.73
CA GLY A 144 -9.69 8.71 -21.18
C GLY A 144 -8.38 8.02 -21.57
N THR A 145 -7.27 8.36 -20.91
CA THR A 145 -5.97 7.72 -21.13
C THR A 145 -6.00 6.24 -20.74
N TYR A 146 -6.61 5.92 -19.59
CA TYR A 146 -6.76 4.56 -19.10
C TYR A 146 -7.74 3.74 -19.95
N GLN A 147 -8.87 4.32 -20.34
CA GLN A 147 -9.81 3.66 -21.24
C GLN A 147 -9.17 3.34 -22.59
N SER A 148 -8.37 4.26 -23.16
CA SER A 148 -7.62 3.99 -24.40
C SER A 148 -6.66 2.81 -24.25
N ALA A 149 -6.06 2.62 -23.07
CA ALA A 149 -5.19 1.47 -22.81
C ALA A 149 -5.99 0.16 -22.71
N ILE A 150 -7.14 0.17 -22.01
CA ILE A 150 -8.03 -1.00 -21.93
C ILE A 150 -8.56 -1.38 -23.31
N ASN A 151 -8.95 -0.40 -24.14
CA ASN A 151 -9.48 -0.67 -25.47
C ASN A 151 -8.44 -1.36 -26.38
N LYS A 152 -7.16 -1.04 -26.24
CA LYS A 152 -6.09 -1.77 -26.94
C LYS A 152 -5.93 -3.20 -26.44
N LEU A 153 -6.10 -3.42 -25.13
CA LEU A 153 -6.09 -4.76 -24.56
C LEU A 153 -7.32 -5.57 -25.02
N LYS A 154 -8.49 -4.94 -25.14
CA LYS A 154 -9.70 -5.52 -25.74
C LYS A 154 -9.46 -5.94 -27.18
N ASP A 155 -8.88 -5.05 -27.99
CA ASP A 155 -8.55 -5.35 -29.40
C ASP A 155 -7.61 -6.55 -29.52
N TYR A 156 -6.61 -6.65 -28.64
CA TYR A 156 -5.73 -7.81 -28.57
C TYR A 156 -6.43 -9.10 -28.11
N ALA A 157 -7.31 -8.99 -27.10
CA ALA A 157 -8.05 -10.14 -26.58
C ALA A 157 -9.05 -10.69 -27.61
N GLY A 158 -9.63 -9.80 -28.43
CA GLY A 158 -10.69 -10.16 -29.37
C GLY A 158 -11.88 -10.76 -28.62
N GLU A 159 -12.26 -11.98 -29.00
CA GLU A 159 -13.31 -12.76 -28.32
C GLU A 159 -12.76 -13.65 -27.20
N HIS A 160 -11.43 -13.73 -27.04
CA HIS A 160 -10.81 -14.59 -26.05
C HIS A 160 -10.83 -13.94 -24.66
N ILE A 161 -11.21 -14.72 -23.65
CA ILE A 161 -11.19 -14.30 -22.25
C ILE A 161 -9.75 -14.41 -21.73
N LEU A 162 -9.22 -13.31 -21.21
CA LEU A 162 -7.90 -13.27 -20.58
C LEU A 162 -8.06 -13.55 -19.08
N ILE A 163 -7.79 -14.78 -18.65
CA ILE A 163 -7.94 -15.19 -17.25
C ILE A 163 -6.85 -14.54 -16.40
N ILE A 164 -7.25 -13.82 -15.35
CA ILE A 164 -6.33 -13.03 -14.48
C ILE A 164 -5.27 -13.90 -13.81
N GLN A 165 -5.62 -15.09 -13.33
CA GLN A 165 -4.67 -15.97 -12.65
C GLN A 165 -3.62 -16.56 -13.61
N GLU A 166 -3.95 -16.66 -14.90
CA GLU A 166 -3.10 -17.27 -15.93
C GLU A 166 -2.28 -16.24 -16.71
N PHE A 167 -2.65 -14.96 -16.62
CA PHE A 167 -2.00 -13.90 -17.38
C PHE A 167 -0.59 -13.62 -16.86
N THR A 168 0.42 -14.09 -17.59
CA THR A 168 1.83 -14.03 -17.18
C THR A 168 2.60 -12.89 -17.85
N ASP A 169 3.84 -12.64 -17.38
CA ASP A 169 4.75 -11.68 -18.02
C ASP A 169 5.02 -12.00 -19.51
N LYS A 170 4.92 -13.27 -19.93
CA LYS A 170 5.07 -13.67 -21.33
C LYS A 170 3.90 -13.15 -22.18
N ASP A 171 2.70 -13.13 -21.62
CA ASP A 171 1.51 -12.64 -22.32
C ASP A 171 1.53 -11.11 -22.45
N VAL A 172 2.15 -10.42 -21.49
CA VAL A 172 2.45 -8.98 -21.62
C VAL A 172 3.42 -8.72 -22.78
N ILE A 173 4.42 -9.59 -22.97
CA ILE A 173 5.34 -9.47 -24.10
C ILE A 173 4.60 -9.69 -25.43
N LYS A 174 3.77 -10.73 -25.53
CA LYS A 174 2.93 -10.97 -26.72
C LYS A 174 2.00 -9.78 -27.02
N PHE A 175 1.35 -9.24 -25.99
CA PHE A 175 0.53 -8.04 -26.12
C PHE A 175 1.36 -6.85 -26.61
N ARG A 176 2.56 -6.65 -26.05
CA ARG A 176 3.47 -5.59 -26.51
C ARG A 176 3.87 -5.77 -27.97
N ASP A 177 4.12 -6.98 -28.40
CA ASP A 177 4.49 -7.28 -29.79
C ASP A 177 3.31 -6.93 -30.71
N HIS A 178 2.08 -7.29 -30.35
CA HIS A 178 0.86 -6.87 -31.05
C HIS A 178 0.73 -5.33 -31.13
N LEU A 179 1.02 -4.60 -30.05
CA LEU A 179 1.00 -3.13 -30.08
C LEU A 179 1.98 -2.56 -31.12
N LEU A 180 3.13 -3.20 -31.32
CA LEU A 180 4.15 -2.75 -32.26
C LEU A 180 3.85 -3.17 -33.70
N THR A 181 3.45 -4.44 -33.91
CA THR A 181 3.30 -5.03 -35.25
C THR A 181 1.94 -4.73 -35.85
N THR A 182 0.86 -4.92 -35.09
CA THR A 182 -0.52 -4.82 -35.59
C THR A 182 -1.01 -3.38 -35.54
N LEU A 183 -0.81 -2.70 -34.40
CA LEU A 183 -1.25 -1.31 -34.23
C LEU A 183 -0.21 -0.27 -34.68
N GLY A 184 0.98 -0.69 -35.10
CA GLY A 184 2.04 0.20 -35.57
C GLY A 184 2.51 1.24 -34.54
N ASN A 185 2.33 0.96 -33.23
CA ASN A 185 2.67 1.93 -32.20
C ASN A 185 4.19 2.10 -32.09
N THR A 186 4.62 3.32 -31.76
CA THR A 186 6.03 3.54 -31.39
C THR A 186 6.36 2.83 -30.08
N SER A 187 7.64 2.47 -29.87
CA SER A 187 8.13 1.91 -28.60
C SER A 187 7.73 2.74 -27.38
N ARG A 188 7.67 4.08 -27.51
CA ARG A 188 7.20 4.99 -26.45
C ARG A 188 5.73 4.75 -26.14
N THR A 189 4.87 4.73 -27.15
CA THR A 189 3.43 4.53 -27.00
C THR A 189 3.10 3.14 -26.45
N ALA A 190 3.79 2.10 -26.92
CA ALA A 190 3.62 0.74 -26.40
C ALA A 190 4.01 0.65 -24.91
N ASN A 191 5.17 1.20 -24.54
CA ASN A 191 5.60 1.27 -23.14
C ASN A 191 4.59 2.03 -22.26
N ASN A 192 4.09 3.18 -22.71
CA ASN A 192 3.10 3.96 -21.96
C ASN A 192 1.80 3.18 -21.75
N THR A 193 1.32 2.47 -22.78
CA THR A 193 0.12 1.63 -22.70
C THR A 193 0.26 0.58 -21.61
N ILE A 194 1.38 -0.15 -21.57
CA ILE A 194 1.66 -1.15 -20.53
C ILE A 194 1.74 -0.50 -19.14
N ILE A 195 2.36 0.68 -19.02
CA ILE A 195 2.43 1.41 -17.75
C ILE A 195 1.02 1.78 -17.24
N HIS A 196 0.14 2.24 -18.13
CA HIS A 196 -1.23 2.59 -17.77
C HIS A 196 -2.02 1.37 -17.30
N LEU A 197 -1.92 0.23 -18.00
CA LEU A 197 -2.53 -1.03 -17.56
C LEU A 197 -1.95 -1.52 -16.23
N ASN A 198 -0.64 -1.41 -16.03
CA ASN A 198 0.00 -1.76 -14.76
C ASN A 198 -0.51 -0.90 -13.59
N THR A 199 -0.80 0.38 -13.81
CA THR A 199 -1.42 1.24 -12.79
C THR A 199 -2.81 0.75 -12.42
N LEU A 200 -3.66 0.42 -13.40
CA LEU A 200 -4.99 -0.13 -13.14
C LEU A 200 -4.93 -1.50 -12.43
N TYR A 201 -4.00 -2.35 -12.85
CA TYR A 201 -3.81 -3.66 -12.23
C TYR A 201 -3.36 -3.55 -10.77
N ARG A 202 -2.57 -2.54 -10.41
CA ARG A 202 -2.24 -2.26 -9.00
C ARG A 202 -3.49 -1.93 -8.18
N TYR A 203 -4.39 -1.10 -8.71
CA TYR A 203 -5.66 -0.82 -8.06
C TYR A 203 -6.54 -2.07 -7.93
N LEU A 204 -6.51 -2.97 -8.92
CA LEU A 204 -7.19 -4.26 -8.83
C LEU A 204 -6.59 -5.12 -7.70
N LYS A 205 -5.26 -5.20 -7.63
CA LYS A 205 -4.53 -5.96 -6.60
C LYS A 205 -4.78 -5.44 -5.18
N ASP A 206 -4.94 -4.13 -5.01
CA ASP A 206 -5.27 -3.55 -3.69
C ASP A 206 -6.68 -3.97 -3.21
N ARG A 207 -7.54 -4.44 -4.12
CA ARG A 207 -8.94 -4.83 -3.84
C ARG A 207 -9.15 -6.34 -3.83
N VAL A 208 -8.26 -7.11 -4.46
CA VAL A 208 -8.40 -8.57 -4.59
C VAL A 208 -7.06 -9.27 -4.42
N THR A 209 -7.09 -10.41 -3.73
CA THR A 209 -5.96 -11.32 -3.59
C THR A 209 -5.63 -11.98 -4.94
N ILE A 210 -4.57 -11.53 -5.61
CA ILE A 210 -4.10 -12.09 -6.88
C ILE A 210 -2.63 -12.53 -6.73
N PRO A 211 -2.24 -13.74 -7.20
CA PRO A 211 -0.85 -14.17 -7.22
C PRO A 211 0.06 -13.21 -7.98
N VAL A 212 1.33 -13.17 -7.59
CA VAL A 212 2.25 -12.08 -7.93
C VAL A 212 2.46 -11.91 -9.44
N ASN A 213 1.94 -10.77 -9.94
CA ASN A 213 2.44 -9.89 -11.01
C ASN A 213 1.89 -10.11 -12.43
N SER A 214 1.57 -9.03 -13.18
CA SER A 214 1.04 -9.20 -14.55
C SER A 214 1.28 -8.08 -15.58
N PHE A 215 1.97 -6.97 -15.29
CA PHE A 215 2.31 -5.96 -16.32
C PHE A 215 3.71 -5.34 -16.16
N LYS A 216 4.63 -6.01 -15.46
CA LYS A 216 6.01 -5.51 -15.32
C LYS A 216 6.88 -6.09 -16.41
N THR A 217 7.24 -5.26 -17.39
CA THR A 217 8.19 -5.64 -18.43
C THR A 217 9.31 -4.62 -18.58
N ARG A 218 10.46 -5.06 -19.08
CA ARG A 218 11.57 -4.16 -19.42
C ARG A 218 11.12 -3.20 -20.51
N LYS A 219 11.30 -1.89 -20.27
CA LYS A 219 10.96 -0.85 -21.26
C LYS A 219 11.80 -1.00 -22.53
N LEU A 220 11.15 -0.86 -23.67
CA LEU A 220 11.83 -0.79 -24.97
C LEU A 220 12.58 0.55 -25.10
N LYS A 221 13.73 0.52 -25.79
CA LYS A 221 14.48 1.73 -26.12
C LYS A 221 13.63 2.62 -27.02
N GLN A 222 13.63 3.92 -26.74
CA GLN A 222 12.89 4.91 -27.50
C GLN A 222 13.84 5.59 -28.47
N ALA A 223 13.43 5.74 -29.73
CA ALA A 223 14.16 6.56 -30.67
C ALA A 223 14.13 8.03 -30.22
N VAL A 224 15.26 8.71 -30.34
CA VAL A 224 15.33 10.17 -30.16
C VAL A 224 14.57 10.79 -31.33
N THR A 225 13.54 11.58 -31.03
CA THR A 225 12.73 12.25 -32.05
C THR A 225 13.19 13.69 -32.20
N THR A 226 13.31 14.15 -33.44
CA THR A 226 13.57 15.56 -33.80
C THR A 226 12.29 16.30 -34.16
N LYS A 227 11.09 15.73 -33.91
CA LYS A 227 9.81 16.32 -34.34
C LYS A 227 9.40 17.58 -33.56
N ASN A 228 9.79 17.67 -32.28
CA ASN A 228 9.46 18.81 -31.42
C ASN A 228 10.73 19.63 -31.19
N ILE A 229 11.17 20.35 -32.21
CA ILE A 229 12.29 21.29 -32.10
C ILE A 229 11.78 22.56 -31.43
N ALA A 230 12.54 23.08 -30.47
CA ALA A 230 12.23 24.38 -29.88
C ALA A 230 12.40 25.47 -30.94
N PHE A 231 11.41 26.36 -31.04
CA PHE A 231 11.49 27.52 -31.94
C PHE A 231 12.69 28.38 -31.58
N THR A 232 13.51 28.71 -32.57
CA THR A 232 14.58 29.69 -32.45
C THR A 232 14.00 31.10 -32.38
N ASP A 233 14.80 32.07 -31.93
CA ASP A 233 14.34 33.46 -31.88
C ASP A 233 14.03 34.01 -33.27
N ARG A 234 14.75 33.54 -34.31
CA ARG A 234 14.44 33.86 -35.72
C ARG A 234 13.07 33.33 -36.15
N ASP A 235 12.71 32.12 -35.75
CA ASP A 235 11.40 31.55 -36.06
C ASP A 235 10.27 32.34 -35.37
N ARG A 236 10.51 32.77 -34.13
CA ARG A 236 9.55 33.60 -33.36
C ARG A 236 9.35 34.96 -34.02
N GLU A 237 10.42 35.61 -34.46
CA GLU A 237 10.35 36.88 -35.18
C GLU A 237 9.60 36.75 -36.52
N ALA A 238 9.82 35.65 -37.25
CA ALA A 238 9.11 35.38 -38.51
C ALA A 238 7.60 35.18 -38.28
N VAL A 239 7.23 34.38 -37.28
CA VAL A 239 5.83 34.18 -36.87
C VAL A 239 5.20 35.48 -36.38
N GLY A 240 5.92 36.27 -35.60
CA GLY A 240 5.48 37.58 -35.12
C GLY A 240 5.18 38.55 -36.26
N ARG A 241 6.09 38.67 -37.24
CA ARG A 241 5.89 39.49 -38.45
C ARG A 241 4.65 39.06 -39.24
N TYR A 242 4.43 37.75 -39.38
CA TYR A 242 3.26 37.21 -40.07
C TYR A 242 1.95 37.58 -39.34
N PHE A 243 1.92 37.48 -38.01
CA PHE A 243 0.76 37.92 -37.21
C PHE A 243 0.51 39.42 -37.32
N SER A 244 1.55 40.26 -37.29
CA SER A 244 1.41 41.71 -37.46
C SER A 244 0.85 42.08 -38.83
N PHE A 245 1.31 41.43 -39.90
CA PHE A 245 0.82 41.64 -41.26
C PHE A 245 -0.67 41.25 -41.41
N LEU A 246 -1.09 40.12 -40.83
CA LEU A 246 -2.49 39.69 -40.83
C LEU A 246 -3.41 40.63 -40.04
N LEU A 247 -2.93 41.20 -38.93
CA LEU A 247 -3.67 42.18 -38.14
C LEU A 247 -3.86 43.50 -38.90
N LEU A 248 -2.82 43.98 -39.58
CA LEU A 248 -2.88 45.15 -40.47
C LEU A 248 -3.81 44.94 -41.67
N HIS A 249 -3.81 43.75 -42.27
CA HIS A 249 -4.73 43.43 -43.37
C HIS A 249 -6.19 43.31 -42.91
N ARG A 250 -6.45 42.78 -41.71
CA ARG A 250 -7.79 42.74 -41.13
C ARG A 250 -8.33 44.14 -40.82
N THR A 251 -7.52 45.04 -40.27
CA THR A 251 -7.96 46.42 -39.97
C THR A 251 -8.18 47.22 -41.25
N CYS A 252 -7.39 47.01 -42.31
CA CYS A 252 -7.65 47.59 -43.63
C CYS A 252 -8.96 47.10 -44.27
N LEU A 253 -9.26 45.80 -44.20
CA LEU A 253 -10.52 45.24 -44.72
C LEU A 253 -11.76 45.77 -43.98
N TYR A 254 -11.67 45.93 -42.65
CA TYR A 254 -12.77 46.52 -41.87
C TYR A 254 -13.02 47.99 -42.21
N ARG A 255 -11.96 48.75 -42.51
CA ARG A 255 -12.09 50.17 -42.89
C ARG A 255 -12.70 50.34 -44.29
N CYS A 256 -12.31 49.50 -45.25
CA CYS A 256 -12.90 49.52 -46.60
C CYS A 256 -14.37 49.07 -46.64
N LEU A 257 -14.85 48.30 -45.66
CA LEU A 257 -16.27 47.88 -45.55
C LEU A 257 -17.17 48.93 -44.88
N GLN A 258 -16.61 49.87 -44.11
CA GLN A 258 -17.39 50.94 -43.46
C GLN A 258 -17.54 52.20 -44.32
N ASP A 259 -16.66 52.39 -45.32
CA ASP A 259 -16.65 53.56 -46.22
C ASP A 259 -17.29 53.27 -47.59
N GLY A 260 -18.33 52.41 -47.64
CA GLY A 260 -19.07 52.13 -48.88
C GLY A 260 -19.77 53.39 -49.45
N PRO A 261 -19.89 53.53 -50.79
CA PRO A 261 -20.30 54.79 -51.42
C PRO A 261 -21.74 55.18 -51.06
N LEU A 262 -21.89 56.45 -50.64
CA LEU A 262 -23.16 57.16 -50.47
C LEU A 262 -23.93 57.29 -51.81
#